data_AF-A0A7X5IB47-F1
#
_entry.id   AF-A0A7X5IB47-F1
#
_cell.length_a   1.000
_cell.length_b   1.000
_cell.length_c   1.000
_cell.angle_alpha   90.00
_cell.angle_beta   90.00
_cell.angle_gamma   90.00
#
_symmetry.space_group_name_H-M   'P 1'
#
loop_
_entity.id
_entity.type
_entity.pdbx_description
1 polymer ?
#
loop_
_entity_poly.entity_id
_entity_poly.type
_entity_poly.pdbx_seq_one_letter_code
_entity_poly.pdbx_strand_id
1 'polypeptide(L)'
;MHQPPQGESIWGTINTCVEIALNVYMIVAVDGQGIEREGVMVRKNTVKDTLSEKAAAMGREDGDWLCFDEDKKDIPVYEVLQRRMALCRRMESVVMKQMEEIRRDGKLSLTDYFGECAPPEETPAGQVDDRLHVRNGIYMTQDKESLKFAVHEAVADNFMSPMAAECGSRQGDYLFYDTASSAVMLNELKHVFDEVSALIISEDSLYATLDQNFPAYKQLYNACVPKEEQIPKADAPTELFLAVQLEAARDREEPESRPVEDERPEEMEEEFGEQIDYDIR
;
A
#
# COMPACT_ATOMS: atom_id res chain seq x y z
N MET A 1 -31.29 -20.40 25.29
CA MET A 1 -31.66 -20.60 23.87
C MET A 1 -31.50 -19.27 23.13
N HIS A 2 -30.74 -19.26 22.04
CA HIS A 2 -30.65 -18.16 21.08
C HIS A 2 -31.74 -18.38 20.04
N GLN A 3 -32.87 -17.68 20.18
CA GLN A 3 -33.94 -17.73 19.20
C GLN A 3 -34.16 -16.31 18.66
N PRO A 4 -34.17 -16.14 17.33
CA PRO A 4 -34.50 -14.86 16.73
C PRO A 4 -35.96 -14.49 17.07
N PRO A 5 -36.31 -13.20 17.11
CA PRO A 5 -37.70 -12.78 17.26
C PRO A 5 -38.53 -13.29 16.08
N GLN A 6 -39.73 -13.81 16.37
CA GLN A 6 -40.66 -14.38 15.39
C GLN A 6 -42.10 -13.99 15.72
N GLY A 7 -42.95 -13.91 14.71
CA GLY A 7 -44.36 -13.59 14.86
C GLY A 7 -44.60 -12.08 14.91
N GLU A 8 -45.19 -11.60 16.01
CA GLU A 8 -45.49 -10.18 16.20
C GLU A 8 -44.35 -9.45 16.92
N SER A 9 -44.20 -8.17 16.59
CA SER A 9 -43.32 -7.19 17.24
C SER A 9 -44.12 -5.94 17.59
N ILE A 10 -43.49 -4.97 18.28
CA ILE A 10 -44.10 -3.66 18.54
C ILE A 10 -44.46 -2.87 17.28
N TRP A 11 -43.93 -3.28 16.11
CA TRP A 11 -44.17 -2.66 14.81
C TRP A 11 -45.16 -3.42 13.93
N GLY A 12 -45.63 -4.60 14.36
CA GLY A 12 -46.51 -5.47 13.58
C GLY A 12 -45.92 -6.84 13.30
N THR A 13 -46.40 -7.52 12.26
CA THR A 13 -45.96 -8.87 11.91
C THR A 13 -44.57 -8.83 11.29
N ILE A 14 -43.61 -9.56 11.86
CA ILE A 14 -42.23 -9.61 11.39
C ILE A 14 -42.18 -10.33 10.04
N ASN A 15 -41.76 -9.60 9.00
CA ASN A 15 -41.49 -10.17 7.67
C ASN A 15 -40.02 -10.53 7.50
N THR A 16 -39.12 -9.69 8.02
CA THR A 16 -37.67 -9.85 7.90
C THR A 16 -37.02 -9.74 9.27
N CYS A 17 -36.13 -10.68 9.58
CA CYS A 17 -35.31 -10.67 10.78
C CYS A 17 -33.87 -11.05 10.43
N VAL A 18 -32.95 -10.08 10.55
CA VAL A 18 -31.52 -10.28 10.28
C VAL A 18 -30.74 -10.08 11.57
N GLU A 19 -29.96 -11.09 11.97
CA GLU A 19 -29.03 -10.95 13.09
C GLU A 19 -27.82 -10.12 12.67
N ILE A 20 -27.74 -8.88 13.15
CA ILE A 20 -26.64 -7.97 12.84
C ILE A 20 -25.51 -8.08 13.85
N ALA A 21 -25.76 -8.61 15.05
CA ALA A 21 -24.78 -9.06 16.04
C ALA A 21 -25.45 -10.05 17.01
N LEU A 22 -24.65 -10.72 17.85
CA LEU A 22 -25.16 -11.77 18.72
C LEU A 22 -26.32 -11.24 19.60
N ASN A 23 -27.53 -11.77 19.36
CA ASN A 23 -28.79 -11.33 19.97
C ASN A 23 -29.23 -9.87 19.68
N VAL A 24 -28.75 -9.29 18.57
CA VAL A 24 -29.19 -7.99 18.02
C VAL A 24 -29.73 -8.22 16.63
N TYR A 25 -31.00 -7.87 16.42
CA TYR A 25 -31.72 -8.16 15.19
C TYR A 25 -32.25 -6.88 14.56
N MET A 26 -31.98 -6.70 13.28
CA MET A 26 -32.67 -5.72 12.44
C MET A 26 -33.97 -6.35 11.94
N ILE A 27 -35.06 -5.64 12.14
CA ILE A 27 -36.42 -6.11 11.90
C ILE A 27 -37.10 -5.23 10.88
N VAL A 28 -37.78 -5.86 9.91
CA VAL A 28 -38.80 -5.22 9.08
C VAL A 28 -40.11 -5.91 9.37
N ALA A 29 -41.12 -5.15 9.80
CA ALA A 29 -42.44 -5.64 10.15
C ALA A 29 -43.53 -4.84 9.42
N VAL A 30 -44.69 -5.46 9.19
CA VAL A 30 -45.85 -4.81 8.58
C VAL A 30 -46.93 -4.59 9.62
N ASP A 31 -47.36 -3.35 9.75
CA ASP A 31 -48.42 -2.96 10.69
C ASP A 31 -49.83 -3.34 10.16
N GLY A 32 -50.86 -3.14 10.99
CA GLY A 32 -52.25 -3.46 10.63
C GLY A 32 -52.83 -2.65 9.45
N GLN A 33 -52.12 -1.63 8.98
CA GLN A 33 -52.48 -0.84 7.80
C GLN A 33 -51.70 -1.27 6.55
N GLY A 34 -50.84 -2.28 6.66
CA GLY A 34 -49.99 -2.73 5.56
C GLY A 34 -48.74 -1.87 5.35
N ILE A 35 -48.38 -1.01 6.30
CA ILE A 35 -47.19 -0.15 6.21
C ILE A 35 -45.99 -0.89 6.79
N GLU A 36 -44.89 -0.92 6.03
CA GLU A 36 -43.62 -1.44 6.52
C GLU A 36 -42.97 -0.49 7.52
N ARG A 37 -42.44 -1.09 8.58
CA ARG A 37 -41.76 -0.43 9.69
C ARG A 37 -40.44 -1.12 9.96
N GLU A 38 -39.42 -0.33 10.19
CA GLU A 38 -38.09 -0.85 10.53
C GLU A 38 -37.70 -0.58 11.98
N GLY A 39 -36.91 -1.47 12.54
CA GLY A 39 -36.37 -1.27 13.88
C GLY A 39 -35.28 -2.25 14.24
N VAL A 40 -34.73 -2.10 15.43
CA VAL A 40 -33.73 -3.00 15.98
C VAL A 40 -34.22 -3.56 17.31
N MET A 41 -34.16 -4.88 17.46
CA MET A 41 -34.45 -5.59 18.71
C MET A 41 -33.16 -6.12 19.31
N VAL A 42 -32.87 -5.72 20.55
CA VAL A 42 -31.74 -6.19 21.34
C VAL A 42 -32.26 -7.04 22.48
N ARG A 43 -31.74 -8.25 22.66
CA ARG A 43 -32.18 -9.10 23.77
C ARG A 43 -31.72 -8.53 25.11
N LYS A 44 -32.64 -8.40 26.07
CA LYS A 44 -32.39 -7.76 27.38
C LYS A 44 -31.17 -8.31 28.11
N ASN A 45 -30.95 -9.63 28.06
CA ASN A 45 -29.82 -10.27 28.73
C ASN A 45 -28.44 -9.93 28.11
N THR A 46 -28.40 -9.39 26.89
CA THR A 46 -27.16 -8.95 26.23
C THR A 46 -26.99 -7.43 26.19
N VAL A 47 -27.99 -6.65 26.62
CA VAL A 47 -27.95 -5.18 26.55
C VAL A 47 -26.71 -4.61 27.23
N LYS A 48 -26.32 -5.12 28.41
CA LYS A 48 -25.16 -4.61 29.15
C LYS A 48 -23.82 -4.87 28.44
N ASP A 49 -23.73 -5.96 27.70
CA ASP A 49 -22.52 -6.32 26.96
C ASP A 49 -22.46 -5.58 25.61
N THR A 50 -23.62 -5.29 25.04
CA THR A 50 -23.77 -4.79 23.68
C THR A 50 -24.04 -3.30 23.56
N LEU A 51 -24.59 -2.63 24.58
CA LEU A 51 -24.95 -1.22 24.57
C LEU A 51 -24.46 -0.49 25.82
N SER A 52 -24.13 0.80 25.67
CA SER A 52 -23.92 1.71 26.80
C SER A 52 -25.22 1.94 27.57
N GLU A 53 -25.12 2.37 28.83
CA GLU A 53 -26.30 2.73 29.63
C GLU A 53 -27.14 3.83 28.95
N LYS A 54 -26.48 4.78 28.27
CA LYS A 54 -27.14 5.86 27.53
C LYS A 54 -27.95 5.31 26.36
N ALA A 55 -27.38 4.41 25.56
CA ALA A 55 -28.10 3.79 24.45
C ALA A 55 -29.22 2.87 24.95
N ALA A 56 -28.98 2.10 26.01
CA ALA A 56 -29.99 1.24 26.61
C ALA A 56 -31.22 2.03 27.10
N ALA A 57 -31.02 3.22 27.68
CA ALA A 57 -32.09 4.08 28.15
C ALA A 57 -32.97 4.67 27.03
N MET A 58 -32.54 4.59 25.76
CA MET A 58 -33.28 5.11 24.61
C MET A 58 -34.23 4.09 23.98
N GLY A 59 -34.09 2.81 24.32
CA GLY A 59 -34.93 1.73 23.81
C GLY A 59 -36.24 1.58 24.58
N ARG A 60 -37.23 1.00 23.92
CA ARG A 60 -38.53 0.62 24.51
C ARG A 60 -38.49 -0.85 24.90
N GLU A 61 -38.85 -1.17 26.13
CA GLU A 61 -38.96 -2.56 26.54
C GLU A 61 -40.22 -3.23 25.97
N ASP A 62 -40.05 -4.44 25.45
CA ASP A 62 -41.15 -5.32 25.01
C ASP A 62 -40.78 -6.78 25.29
N GLY A 63 -41.41 -7.38 26.30
CA GLY A 63 -41.07 -8.73 26.77
C GLY A 63 -39.58 -8.87 27.10
N ASP A 64 -38.90 -9.80 26.42
CA ASP A 64 -37.47 -10.10 26.53
C ASP A 64 -36.56 -9.18 25.68
N TRP A 65 -37.15 -8.19 25.02
CA TRP A 65 -36.47 -7.34 24.05
C TRP A 65 -36.43 -5.88 24.50
N LEU A 66 -35.39 -5.20 24.04
CA LEU A 66 -35.25 -3.76 24.04
C LEU A 66 -35.28 -3.32 22.58
N CYS A 67 -36.33 -2.59 22.21
CA CYS A 67 -36.69 -2.25 20.84
C CYS A 67 -36.35 -0.78 20.53
N PHE A 68 -35.79 -0.54 19.35
CA PHE A 68 -35.40 0.77 18.86
C PHE A 68 -36.13 1.02 17.54
N ASP A 69 -37.01 2.02 17.55
CA ASP A 69 -37.81 2.44 16.40
C ASP A 69 -36.94 3.10 15.31
N GLU A 70 -37.52 3.41 14.15
CA GLU A 70 -36.82 4.00 12.99
C GLU A 70 -35.98 5.24 13.32
N ASP A 71 -36.40 6.05 14.30
CA ASP A 71 -35.68 7.27 14.72
C ASP A 71 -34.42 6.98 15.55
N LYS A 72 -34.30 5.77 16.10
CA LYS A 72 -33.25 5.39 17.06
C LYS A 72 -32.53 4.10 16.71
N LYS A 73 -32.96 3.38 15.68
CA LYS A 73 -32.38 2.08 15.26
C LYS A 73 -30.89 2.16 14.94
N ASP A 74 -30.38 3.31 14.51
CA ASP A 74 -28.97 3.49 14.15
C ASP A 74 -28.05 3.52 15.40
N ILE A 75 -28.58 3.83 16.58
CA ILE A 75 -27.80 3.90 17.83
C ILE A 75 -27.24 2.51 18.21
N PRO A 76 -28.07 1.45 18.37
CA PRO A 76 -27.54 0.13 18.68
C PRO A 76 -26.67 -0.43 17.55
N VAL A 77 -26.99 -0.10 16.28
CA VAL A 77 -26.15 -0.50 15.13
C VAL A 77 -24.75 0.12 15.25
N TYR A 78 -24.67 1.43 15.50
CA TYR A 78 -23.41 2.14 15.64
C TYR A 78 -22.55 1.58 16.78
N GLU A 79 -23.13 1.36 17.96
CA GLU A 79 -22.40 0.81 19.12
C GLU A 79 -21.91 -0.62 18.90
N VAL A 80 -22.71 -1.45 18.21
CA VAL A 80 -22.30 -2.79 17.79
C VAL A 80 -21.11 -2.72 16.83
N LEU A 81 -21.16 -1.83 15.84
CA LEU A 81 -20.08 -1.65 14.88
C LEU A 81 -18.80 -1.15 15.55
N GLN A 82 -18.89 -0.19 16.48
CA GLN A 82 -17.75 0.28 17.25
C GLN A 82 -17.11 -0.85 18.08
N ARG A 83 -17.91 -1.65 18.79
CA ARG A 83 -17.39 -2.80 19.57
C ARG A 83 -16.74 -3.84 18.68
N ARG A 84 -17.33 -4.14 17.52
CA ARG A 84 -16.75 -5.04 16.52
C ARG A 84 -15.42 -4.52 16.01
N MET A 85 -15.34 -3.24 15.65
CA MET A 85 -14.08 -2.62 15.23
C MET A 85 -13.00 -2.72 16.31
N ALA A 86 -13.36 -2.49 17.58
CA ALA A 86 -12.43 -2.63 18.70
C ALA A 86 -11.97 -4.08 18.92
N LEU A 87 -12.86 -5.06 18.74
CA LEU A 87 -12.53 -6.48 18.77
C LEU A 87 -11.60 -6.87 17.61
N CYS A 88 -11.88 -6.40 16.40
CA CYS A 88 -11.04 -6.62 15.22
C CYS A 88 -9.63 -6.07 15.45
N ARG A 89 -9.49 -4.84 15.94
CA ARG A 89 -8.17 -4.25 16.26
C ARG A 89 -7.38 -5.08 17.29
N ARG A 90 -8.06 -5.61 18.32
CA ARG A 90 -7.39 -6.49 19.30
C ARG A 90 -6.99 -7.83 18.68
N MET A 91 -7.86 -8.42 17.88
CA MET A 91 -7.59 -9.68 17.19
C MET A 91 -6.44 -9.52 16.20
N GLU A 92 -6.45 -8.45 15.42
CA GLU A 92 -5.38 -8.05 14.51
C GLU A 92 -4.04 -7.95 15.25
N SER A 93 -3.99 -7.26 16.39
CA SER A 93 -2.77 -7.20 17.19
C SER A 93 -2.28 -8.57 17.68
N VAL A 94 -3.18 -9.48 18.07
CA VAL A 94 -2.82 -10.85 18.48
C VAL A 94 -2.29 -11.65 17.28
N VAL A 95 -2.99 -11.57 16.14
CA VAL A 95 -2.58 -12.24 14.90
C VAL A 95 -1.22 -11.72 14.42
N MET A 96 -1.02 -10.40 14.41
CA MET A 96 0.26 -9.79 14.07
C MET A 96 1.39 -10.27 14.98
N LYS A 97 1.18 -10.31 16.30
CA LYS A 97 2.17 -10.86 17.24
C LYS A 97 2.50 -12.32 16.95
N GLN A 98 1.48 -13.15 16.67
CA GLN A 98 1.70 -14.55 16.31
C GLN A 98 2.48 -14.69 15.01
N MET A 99 2.17 -13.85 14.00
CA MET A 99 2.93 -13.81 12.75
C MET A 99 4.39 -13.38 12.98
N GLU A 100 4.63 -12.37 13.81
CA GLU A 100 5.98 -11.95 14.18
C GLU A 100 6.76 -13.00 14.98
N GLU A 101 6.11 -13.70 15.91
CA GLU A 101 6.71 -14.81 16.66
C GLU A 101 7.11 -15.94 15.71
N ILE A 102 6.25 -16.29 14.74
CA ILE A 102 6.56 -17.28 13.70
C ILE A 102 7.75 -16.82 12.83
N ARG A 103 7.82 -15.52 12.48
CA ARG A 103 8.95 -14.94 11.74
C ARG A 103 10.24 -14.97 12.59
N ARG A 104 10.18 -14.58 13.87
CA ARG A 104 11.33 -14.54 14.80
C ARG A 104 11.88 -15.90 15.17
N ASP A 105 11.02 -16.92 15.27
CA ASP A 105 11.42 -18.31 15.54
C ASP A 105 12.17 -18.94 14.34
N GLY A 106 12.34 -18.22 13.23
CA GLY A 106 13.11 -18.64 12.06
C GLY A 106 12.52 -19.85 11.32
N LYS A 107 11.31 -20.29 11.70
CA LYS A 107 10.64 -21.46 11.12
C LYS A 107 9.98 -21.20 9.78
N LEU A 108 9.85 -19.93 9.38
CA LEU A 108 9.24 -19.54 8.13
C LEU A 108 10.30 -18.93 7.21
N SER A 109 11.09 -19.80 6.58
CA SER A 109 11.76 -19.44 5.33
C SER A 109 10.66 -19.22 4.30
N LEU A 110 10.46 -17.97 3.87
CA LEU A 110 9.47 -17.63 2.86
C LEU A 110 9.73 -18.38 1.55
N THR A 111 10.99 -18.70 1.27
CA THR A 111 11.43 -19.57 0.17
C THR A 111 10.96 -21.01 0.36
N ASP A 112 10.90 -21.52 1.60
CA ASP A 112 10.42 -22.89 1.86
C ASP A 112 8.89 -22.98 1.79
N TYR A 113 8.18 -21.88 2.08
CA TYR A 113 6.72 -21.83 2.04
C TYR A 113 6.17 -21.53 0.64
N PHE A 114 6.76 -20.57 -0.09
CA PHE A 114 6.32 -20.15 -1.42
C PHE A 114 7.12 -20.78 -2.57
N GLY A 115 8.24 -21.44 -2.28
CA GLY A 115 9.19 -21.90 -3.29
C GLY A 115 10.08 -20.79 -3.84
N GLU A 116 10.98 -21.17 -4.75
CA GLU A 116 11.75 -20.20 -5.55
C GLU A 116 10.87 -19.61 -6.66
N CYS A 117 10.81 -18.28 -6.72
CA CYS A 117 10.12 -17.54 -7.77
C CYS A 117 11.05 -17.40 -8.97
N ALA A 118 10.64 -17.97 -10.11
CA ALA A 118 11.40 -17.89 -11.35
C ALA A 118 11.57 -16.43 -11.79
N PRO A 119 12.78 -15.96 -12.12
CA PRO A 119 13.01 -14.57 -12.52
C PRO A 119 12.15 -14.17 -13.74
N PRO A 120 11.68 -12.91 -13.82
CA PRO A 120 10.91 -12.45 -14.96
C PRO A 120 11.76 -12.44 -16.24
N GLU A 121 11.17 -12.90 -17.35
CA GLU A 121 11.79 -12.89 -18.70
C GLU A 121 11.24 -11.76 -19.58
N GLU A 122 10.05 -11.27 -19.26
CA GLU A 122 9.35 -10.20 -19.98
C GLU A 122 8.85 -9.14 -18.99
N THR A 123 8.83 -7.90 -19.43
CA THR A 123 8.15 -6.76 -18.82
C THR A 123 6.95 -6.36 -19.69
N PRO A 124 6.06 -5.46 -19.22
CA PRO A 124 5.02 -4.90 -20.07
C PRO A 124 5.51 -4.21 -21.35
N ALA A 125 6.81 -3.84 -21.42
CA ALA A 125 7.42 -3.18 -22.58
C ALA A 125 8.23 -4.13 -23.48
N GLY A 126 8.34 -5.41 -23.12
CA GLY A 126 9.01 -6.42 -23.94
C GLY A 126 9.99 -7.29 -23.16
N GLN A 127 11.00 -7.81 -23.86
CA GLN A 127 11.97 -8.72 -23.27
C GLN A 127 12.88 -8.01 -22.26
N VAL A 128 13.21 -8.69 -21.16
CA VAL A 128 14.19 -8.21 -20.18
C VAL A 128 15.60 -8.34 -20.77
N ASP A 129 16.31 -7.23 -20.87
CA ASP A 129 17.68 -7.17 -21.38
C ASP A 129 18.70 -7.51 -20.28
N ASP A 130 18.49 -7.00 -19.06
CA ASP A 130 19.32 -7.29 -17.89
C ASP A 130 18.48 -7.36 -16.60
N ARG A 131 18.99 -8.07 -15.59
CA ARG A 131 18.33 -8.22 -14.29
C ARG A 131 19.31 -8.29 -13.13
N LEU A 132 19.03 -7.50 -12.11
CA LEU A 132 19.65 -7.60 -10.79
C LEU A 132 18.69 -8.34 -9.84
N HIS A 133 19.16 -9.45 -9.29
CA HIS A 133 18.46 -10.16 -8.23
C HIS A 133 18.59 -9.38 -6.92
N VAL A 134 17.46 -8.98 -6.34
CA VAL A 134 17.41 -8.33 -5.02
C VAL A 134 17.09 -9.37 -3.96
N ARG A 135 16.04 -10.15 -4.19
CA ARG A 135 15.58 -11.24 -3.31
C ARG A 135 14.72 -12.23 -4.09
N ASN A 136 14.48 -13.42 -3.54
CA ASN A 136 13.47 -14.33 -4.10
C ASN A 136 12.13 -13.59 -4.32
N GLY A 137 11.69 -13.50 -5.58
CA GLY A 137 10.48 -12.78 -5.98
C GLY A 137 10.63 -11.26 -6.14
N ILE A 138 11.82 -10.67 -5.95
CA ILE A 138 12.07 -9.23 -6.16
C ILE A 138 13.31 -9.05 -7.05
N TYR A 139 13.11 -8.40 -8.18
CA TYR A 139 14.16 -8.14 -9.17
C TYR A 139 14.12 -6.67 -9.61
N MET A 140 15.28 -6.13 -9.94
CA MET A 140 15.37 -4.91 -10.73
C MET A 140 15.70 -5.33 -12.17
N THR A 141 14.83 -5.00 -13.11
CA THR A 141 14.92 -5.40 -14.52
C THR A 141 15.15 -4.18 -15.39
N GLN A 142 15.95 -4.33 -16.42
CA GLN A 142 16.10 -3.33 -17.47
C GLN A 142 15.50 -3.86 -18.76
N ASP A 143 14.59 -3.09 -19.34
CA ASP A 143 14.07 -3.30 -20.69
C ASP A 143 14.51 -2.13 -21.61
N LYS A 144 14.07 -2.17 -22.86
CA LYS A 144 14.42 -1.15 -23.88
C LYS A 144 13.95 0.26 -23.54
N GLU A 145 12.96 0.42 -22.68
CA GLU A 145 12.42 1.73 -22.31
C GLU A 145 13.08 2.25 -21.03
N SER A 146 13.06 1.46 -19.97
CA SER A 146 13.48 1.93 -18.66
C SER A 146 13.81 0.79 -17.69
N LEU A 147 14.41 1.19 -16.58
CA LEU A 147 14.58 0.35 -15.41
C LEU A 147 13.24 0.21 -14.68
N LYS A 148 12.93 -1.02 -14.27
CA LYS A 148 11.70 -1.38 -13.55
C LYS A 148 12.02 -2.29 -12.37
N PHE A 149 11.23 -2.18 -11.31
CA PHE A 149 11.20 -3.14 -10.22
C PHE A 149 10.10 -4.16 -10.48
N ALA A 150 10.45 -5.44 -10.41
CA ALA A 150 9.52 -6.55 -10.55
C ALA A 150 9.31 -7.21 -9.18
N VAL A 151 8.06 -7.28 -8.72
CA VAL A 151 7.65 -7.95 -7.48
C VAL A 151 6.70 -9.08 -7.83
N HIS A 152 7.05 -10.32 -7.45
CA HIS A 152 6.24 -11.51 -7.69
C HIS A 152 4.94 -11.44 -6.88
N GLU A 153 3.84 -11.99 -7.42
CA GLU A 153 2.51 -11.97 -6.78
C GLU A 153 2.53 -12.52 -5.35
N ALA A 154 3.25 -13.62 -5.12
CA ALA A 154 3.41 -14.19 -3.78
C ALA A 154 4.03 -13.21 -2.77
N VAL A 155 4.95 -12.33 -3.21
CA VAL A 155 5.50 -11.28 -2.35
C VAL A 155 4.46 -10.16 -2.17
N ALA A 156 3.84 -9.70 -3.26
CA ALA A 156 2.86 -8.64 -3.21
C ALA A 156 1.66 -8.99 -2.31
N ASP A 157 1.08 -10.17 -2.47
CA ASP A 157 -0.12 -10.62 -1.74
C ASP A 157 0.10 -10.78 -0.23
N ASN A 158 1.35 -10.98 0.20
CA ASN A 158 1.69 -11.26 1.60
C ASN A 158 2.31 -10.08 2.34
N PHE A 159 2.93 -9.14 1.62
CA PHE A 159 3.72 -8.07 2.23
C PHE A 159 3.34 -6.67 1.77
N MET A 160 2.52 -6.55 0.71
CA MET A 160 2.12 -5.26 0.19
C MET A 160 0.62 -5.06 0.34
N SER A 161 0.22 -3.83 0.59
CA SER A 161 -1.18 -3.43 0.56
C SER A 161 -1.77 -3.54 -0.86
N PRO A 162 -3.09 -3.79 -1.00
CA PRO A 162 -3.74 -3.79 -2.32
C PRO A 162 -3.55 -2.47 -3.08
N MET A 163 -3.48 -1.33 -2.38
CA MET A 163 -3.23 -0.02 -3.00
C MET A 163 -1.82 0.08 -3.60
N ALA A 164 -0.81 -0.54 -2.98
CA ALA A 164 0.53 -0.60 -3.53
C ALA A 164 0.61 -1.51 -4.75
N ALA A 165 -0.14 -2.62 -4.76
CA ALA A 165 -0.25 -3.51 -5.90
C ALA A 165 -0.88 -2.81 -7.13
N GLU A 166 -1.89 -1.95 -6.92
CA GLU A 166 -2.55 -1.17 -7.98
C GLU A 166 -1.63 -0.15 -8.67
N CYS A 167 -0.54 0.26 -8.01
CA CYS A 167 0.44 1.17 -8.61
C CYS A 167 1.42 0.46 -9.57
N GLY A 168 1.39 -0.88 -9.61
CA GLY A 168 2.22 -1.69 -10.50
C GLY A 168 1.47 -2.17 -11.74
N SER A 169 2.22 -2.40 -12.82
CA SER A 169 1.69 -3.01 -14.05
C SER A 169 1.93 -4.52 -14.05
N ARG A 170 0.88 -5.32 -14.18
CA ARG A 170 0.98 -6.78 -14.16
C ARG A 170 1.47 -7.35 -15.50
N GLN A 171 2.47 -8.23 -15.45
CA GLN A 171 2.90 -9.07 -16.56
C GLN A 171 3.32 -10.44 -16.01
N GLY A 172 2.64 -11.49 -16.46
CA GLY A 172 2.78 -12.82 -15.85
C GLY A 172 2.50 -12.78 -14.34
N ASP A 173 3.36 -13.44 -13.57
CA ASP A 173 3.26 -13.55 -12.11
C ASP A 173 3.92 -12.36 -11.37
N TYR A 174 4.23 -11.28 -12.10
CA TYR A 174 4.97 -10.12 -11.58
C TYR A 174 4.19 -8.80 -11.75
N LEU A 175 4.33 -7.94 -10.75
CA LEU A 175 3.97 -6.52 -10.79
C LEU A 175 5.23 -5.70 -11.07
N PHE A 176 5.18 -4.88 -12.11
CA PHE A 176 6.27 -4.03 -12.56
C PHE A 176 6.02 -2.56 -12.19
N TYR A 177 7.03 -1.95 -11.58
CA TYR A 177 7.02 -0.56 -11.15
C TYR A 177 8.14 0.16 -11.88
N ASP A 178 7.82 1.28 -12.54
CA ASP A 178 8.86 2.18 -13.04
C ASP A 178 9.63 2.84 -11.90
N THR A 179 10.63 3.66 -12.25
CA THR A 179 11.47 4.32 -11.26
C THR A 179 10.67 5.15 -10.24
N ALA A 180 9.62 5.87 -10.66
CA ALA A 180 8.83 6.70 -9.74
C ALA A 180 7.88 5.86 -8.87
N SER A 181 7.12 4.96 -9.48
CA SER A 181 6.18 4.05 -8.79
C SER A 181 6.88 3.02 -7.92
N SER A 182 8.17 2.74 -8.16
CA SER A 182 8.97 1.91 -7.25
C SER A 182 9.01 2.48 -5.83
N ALA A 183 8.86 3.80 -5.65
CA ALA A 183 8.78 4.41 -4.33
C ALA A 183 7.68 3.80 -3.45
N VAL A 184 6.56 3.40 -4.05
CA VAL A 184 5.42 2.78 -3.35
C VAL A 184 5.80 1.39 -2.83
N MET A 185 6.36 0.53 -3.69
CA MET A 185 6.76 -0.81 -3.26
C MET A 185 7.95 -0.77 -2.29
N LEU A 186 8.90 0.13 -2.50
CA LEU A 186 10.06 0.29 -1.62
C LEU A 186 9.63 0.71 -0.21
N ASN A 187 8.65 1.61 -0.10
CA ASN A 187 8.13 2.05 1.20
C ASN A 187 7.43 0.91 1.98
N GLU A 188 6.68 0.05 1.29
CA GLU A 188 6.00 -1.10 1.94
C GLU A 188 6.99 -2.19 2.36
N LEU A 189 8.01 -2.43 1.54
CA LEU A 189 8.90 -3.58 1.71
C LEU A 189 10.19 -3.28 2.49
N LYS A 190 10.60 -2.02 2.65
CA LYS A 190 11.87 -1.67 3.32
C LYS A 190 11.96 -2.10 4.78
N HIS A 191 10.85 -2.21 5.49
CA HIS A 191 10.84 -2.70 6.89
C HIS A 191 10.65 -4.22 6.98
N VAL A 192 10.44 -4.88 5.84
CA VAL A 192 10.24 -6.33 5.73
C VAL A 192 11.52 -7.02 5.27
N PHE A 193 12.22 -6.42 4.30
CA PHE A 193 13.41 -7.00 3.67
C PHE A 193 14.60 -6.05 3.72
N ASP A 194 15.66 -6.46 4.41
CA ASP A 194 16.90 -5.69 4.52
C ASP A 194 17.51 -5.40 3.14
N GLU A 195 17.38 -6.33 2.19
CA GLU A 195 17.88 -6.14 0.82
C GLU A 195 17.16 -5.00 0.09
N VAL A 196 15.85 -4.82 0.36
CA VAL A 196 15.07 -3.71 -0.19
C VAL A 196 15.45 -2.41 0.51
N SER A 197 15.60 -2.43 1.83
CA SER A 197 16.06 -1.25 2.59
C SER A 197 17.43 -0.76 2.10
N ALA A 198 18.33 -1.68 1.75
CA ALA A 198 19.68 -1.35 1.29
C ALA A 198 19.72 -0.64 -0.07
N LEU A 199 18.66 -0.73 -0.88
CA LEU A 199 18.56 -0.02 -2.15
C LEU A 199 18.25 1.47 -1.97
N ILE A 200 17.61 1.83 -0.84
CA ILE A 200 17.15 3.19 -0.58
C ILE A 200 18.31 3.99 0.01
N ILE A 201 18.87 4.90 -0.79
CA ILE A 201 19.98 5.76 -0.39
C ILE A 201 19.50 7.07 0.26
N SER A 202 18.24 7.45 0.07
CA SER A 202 17.63 8.66 0.65
C SER A 202 16.15 8.44 0.92
N GLU A 203 15.79 8.28 2.18
CA GLU A 203 14.38 8.21 2.58
C GLU A 203 13.65 9.53 2.37
N ASP A 204 14.33 10.68 2.55
CA ASP A 204 13.70 11.99 2.33
C ASP A 204 13.26 12.16 0.88
N SER A 205 14.09 11.74 -0.08
CA SER A 205 13.73 11.76 -1.50
C SER A 205 12.60 10.76 -1.80
N LEU A 206 12.63 9.58 -1.18
CA LEU A 206 11.55 8.59 -1.29
C LEU A 206 10.21 9.18 -0.83
N TYR A 207 10.19 9.81 0.36
CA TYR A 207 9.00 10.43 0.92
C TYR A 207 8.54 11.64 0.11
N ALA A 208 9.46 12.43 -0.44
CA ALA A 208 9.13 13.53 -1.34
C ALA A 208 8.47 13.01 -2.63
N THR A 209 8.98 11.93 -3.23
CA THR A 209 8.34 11.27 -4.39
C THR A 209 6.95 10.77 -4.06
N LEU A 210 6.75 10.13 -2.90
CA LEU A 210 5.43 9.67 -2.48
C LEU A 210 4.45 10.83 -2.26
N ASP A 211 4.90 11.94 -1.69
CA ASP A 211 4.08 13.13 -1.45
C ASP A 211 3.61 13.78 -2.77
N GLN A 212 4.51 13.86 -3.76
CA GLN A 212 4.25 14.58 -5.02
C GLN A 212 3.58 13.70 -6.07
N ASN A 213 4.06 12.47 -6.26
CA ASN A 213 3.63 11.61 -7.36
C ASN A 213 2.49 10.66 -6.94
N PHE A 214 2.37 10.33 -5.64
CA PHE A 214 1.40 9.36 -5.13
C PHE A 214 0.59 9.87 -3.92
N PRO A 215 -0.03 11.06 -3.98
CA PRO A 215 -0.72 11.66 -2.84
C PRO A 215 -1.90 10.83 -2.34
N ALA A 216 -2.61 10.14 -3.23
CA ALA A 216 -3.72 9.26 -2.88
C ALA A 216 -3.24 8.05 -2.07
N TYR A 217 -2.14 7.41 -2.50
CA TYR A 217 -1.50 6.32 -1.76
C TYR A 217 -1.06 6.80 -0.37
N LYS A 218 -0.33 7.92 -0.28
CA LYS A 218 0.14 8.47 0.99
C LYS A 218 -1.01 8.73 1.96
N GLN A 219 -2.10 9.33 1.47
CA GLN A 219 -3.27 9.61 2.31
C GLN A 219 -3.88 8.33 2.88
N LEU A 220 -4.06 7.31 2.05
CA LEU A 220 -4.62 6.03 2.46
C LEU A 220 -3.69 5.28 3.40
N TYR A 221 -2.40 5.18 3.06
CA TYR A 221 -1.37 4.56 3.89
C TYR A 221 -1.32 5.19 5.28
N ASN A 222 -1.22 6.53 5.36
CA ASN A 222 -1.15 7.24 6.64
C ASN A 222 -2.43 7.12 7.48
N ALA A 223 -3.59 6.84 6.87
CA ALA A 223 -4.83 6.57 7.59
C ALA A 223 -4.86 5.17 8.21
N CYS A 224 -4.03 4.24 7.72
CA CYS A 224 -3.98 2.84 8.13
C CYS A 224 -2.87 2.54 9.16
N VAL A 225 -1.82 3.36 9.23
CA VAL A 225 -0.66 3.13 10.11
C VAL A 225 -0.62 4.04 11.35
N PRO A 226 0.04 3.65 12.46
CA PRO A 226 0.32 4.51 13.60
C PRO A 226 1.10 5.77 13.20
N LYS A 227 1.03 6.82 14.03
CA LYS A 227 1.62 8.13 13.71
C LYS A 227 3.13 8.06 13.47
N GLU A 228 3.80 7.13 14.13
CA GLU A 228 5.25 6.91 14.07
C GLU A 228 5.69 6.29 12.74
N GLU A 229 4.79 5.59 12.04
CA GLU A 229 5.04 4.92 10.76
C GLU A 229 4.48 5.69 9.56
N GLN A 230 3.82 6.83 9.81
CA GLN A 230 3.28 7.68 8.74
C GLN A 230 4.39 8.24 7.87
N ILE A 231 4.16 8.26 6.56
CA ILE A 231 5.04 8.91 5.58
C ILE A 231 5.07 10.41 5.92
N PRO A 232 6.22 10.96 6.34
CA PRO A 232 6.33 12.35 6.71
C PRO A 232 6.26 13.26 5.47
N LYS A 233 6.14 14.57 5.70
CA LYS A 233 6.41 15.54 4.64
C LYS A 233 7.92 15.77 4.60
N ALA A 234 8.52 15.55 3.44
CA ALA A 234 9.95 15.78 3.22
C ALA A 234 10.14 16.93 2.23
N ASP A 235 11.11 17.78 2.51
CA ASP A 235 11.55 18.86 1.62
C ASP A 235 12.85 18.42 0.95
N ALA A 236 12.72 17.54 -0.05
CA ALA A 236 13.83 16.96 -0.80
C ALA A 236 13.45 16.83 -2.28
N PRO A 237 14.42 16.75 -3.20
CA PRO A 237 14.15 16.45 -4.60
C PRO A 237 13.50 15.08 -4.74
N THR A 238 12.56 14.96 -5.68
CA THR A 238 11.95 13.67 -6.01
C THR A 238 12.89 12.82 -6.87
N GLU A 239 12.68 11.50 -6.83
CA GLU A 239 13.32 10.53 -7.72
C GLU A 239 14.86 10.50 -7.60
N LEU A 240 15.40 10.73 -6.41
CA LEU A 240 16.82 10.58 -6.05
C LEU A 240 17.01 9.68 -4.82
N PHE A 241 16.21 8.63 -4.71
CA PHE A 241 16.20 7.68 -3.60
C PHE A 241 16.93 6.36 -3.90
N LEU A 242 17.37 6.14 -5.14
CA LEU A 242 18.19 5.02 -5.60
C LEU A 242 19.54 5.50 -6.15
N ALA A 243 20.58 4.66 -6.06
CA ALA A 243 21.89 4.97 -6.65
C ALA A 243 21.81 5.21 -8.16
N VAL A 244 21.05 4.38 -8.89
CA VAL A 244 20.88 4.51 -10.35
C VAL A 244 20.23 5.83 -10.76
N GLN A 245 19.37 6.40 -9.91
CA GLN A 245 18.77 7.71 -10.15
C GLN A 245 19.79 8.84 -10.01
N LEU A 246 20.68 8.76 -9.01
CA LEU A 246 21.75 9.74 -8.85
C LEU A 246 22.74 9.73 -10.01
N GLU A 247 23.11 8.54 -10.49
CA GLU A 247 24.00 8.40 -11.65
C GLU A 247 23.37 9.01 -12.89
N ALA A 248 22.09 8.68 -13.17
CA ALA A 248 21.36 9.25 -14.28
C ALA A 248 21.18 10.79 -14.19
N ALA A 249 21.09 11.34 -12.97
CA ALA A 249 21.03 12.79 -12.76
C ALA A 249 22.38 13.47 -13.04
N ARG A 250 23.50 12.86 -12.62
CA ARG A 250 24.86 13.37 -12.88
C ARG A 250 25.17 13.40 -14.38
N ASP A 251 24.85 12.33 -15.10
CA ASP A 251 25.08 12.24 -16.54
C ASP A 251 24.28 13.29 -17.34
N ARG A 252 23.15 13.77 -16.80
CA ARG A 252 22.36 14.86 -17.38
C ARG A 252 22.94 16.25 -17.10
N GLU A 253 23.74 16.41 -16.04
CA GLU A 253 24.39 17.68 -15.68
C GLU A 253 25.76 17.88 -16.37
N GLU A 254 26.44 16.80 -16.78
CA GLU A 254 27.74 16.85 -17.48
C GLU A 254 27.79 17.16 -19.02
N PRO A 255 26.71 17.52 -19.77
CA PRO A 255 26.86 17.75 -21.22
C PRO A 255 27.55 19.03 -21.72
N GLU A 256 27.98 20.00 -20.89
CA GLU A 256 28.49 21.31 -21.38
C GLU A 256 29.71 21.89 -20.64
N SER A 257 30.67 21.07 -20.22
CA SER A 257 31.95 21.59 -19.71
C SER A 257 33.17 20.84 -20.26
N ARG A 258 33.28 20.77 -21.59
CA ARG A 258 34.60 20.74 -22.22
C ARG A 258 34.98 22.19 -22.56
N PRO A 259 36.04 22.76 -21.99
CA PRO A 259 36.58 24.00 -22.52
C PRO A 259 37.00 23.71 -23.96
N VAL A 260 36.49 24.49 -24.90
CA VAL A 260 37.12 24.65 -26.21
C VAL A 260 38.51 25.20 -25.91
N GLU A 261 39.54 24.36 -26.01
CA GLU A 261 40.91 24.85 -25.99
C GLU A 261 41.06 25.80 -27.18
N ASP A 262 41.43 27.01 -26.80
CA ASP A 262 41.64 28.21 -27.58
C ASP A 262 42.78 27.95 -28.58
N GLU A 263 42.49 27.42 -29.78
CA GLU A 263 43.44 27.37 -30.89
C GLU A 263 43.72 28.80 -31.38
N ARG A 264 44.65 29.47 -30.68
CA ARG A 264 45.37 30.62 -31.22
C ARG A 264 46.27 30.13 -32.35
N PRO A 265 46.20 30.70 -33.57
CA PRO A 265 47.15 30.38 -34.62
C PRO A 265 48.46 31.14 -34.35
N GLU A 266 49.40 30.50 -33.63
CA GLU A 266 50.77 30.98 -33.51
C GLU A 266 51.64 30.35 -34.61
N GLU A 267 51.87 31.18 -35.62
CA GLU A 267 53.16 31.42 -36.30
C GLU A 267 54.00 30.21 -36.74
N MET A 268 53.96 30.02 -38.05
CA MET A 268 54.81 29.17 -38.87
C MET A 268 56.27 29.66 -38.81
N GLU A 269 57.10 29.06 -37.96
CA GLU A 269 58.57 29.17 -38.03
C GLU A 269 59.16 27.78 -38.36
N GLU A 270 59.22 27.45 -39.66
CA GLU A 270 60.16 26.45 -40.17
C GLU A 270 61.49 27.14 -40.45
N GLU A 271 62.52 26.85 -39.66
CA GLU A 271 63.88 27.23 -40.00
C GLU A 271 64.86 26.04 -39.91
N PHE A 272 65.66 25.96 -40.98
CA PHE A 272 66.94 25.28 -41.16
C PHE A 272 67.01 23.88 -41.78
N GLY A 273 67.49 23.88 -43.03
CA GLY A 273 68.13 22.75 -43.71
C GLY A 273 68.64 23.13 -45.11
N GLU A 274 69.86 23.66 -45.18
CA GLU A 274 70.62 24.12 -46.35
C GLU A 274 70.61 23.20 -47.60
N GLN A 275 70.56 23.76 -48.82
CA GLN A 275 71.73 23.89 -49.71
C GLN A 275 71.41 24.41 -51.14
N ILE A 276 71.91 25.62 -51.42
CA ILE A 276 72.73 26.06 -52.58
C ILE A 276 72.26 25.77 -54.03
N ASP A 277 71.75 26.85 -54.64
CA ASP A 277 72.20 27.55 -55.87
C ASP A 277 72.63 26.76 -57.11
N TYR A 278 71.98 27.04 -58.25
CA TYR A 278 72.66 27.45 -59.50
C TYR A 278 71.71 28.29 -60.38
N ASP A 279 71.90 29.61 -60.30
CA ASP A 279 72.16 30.54 -61.40
C ASP A 279 71.46 30.40 -62.78
N ILE A 280 70.80 31.52 -63.14
CA ILE A 280 70.85 32.23 -64.44
C ILE A 280 70.20 31.49 -65.63
N ARG A 281 69.08 31.94 -66.18
CA ARG A 281 68.89 33.23 -66.87
C ARG A 281 67.42 33.46 -67.22
#